data_AF-A0A7C7P2Z9-F1
#
_entry.id   AF-A0A7C7P2Z9-F1
#
_cell.length_a   1.000
_cell.length_b   1.000
_cell.length_c   1.000
_cell.angle_alpha   90.00
_cell.angle_beta   90.00
_cell.angle_gamma   90.00
#
_symmetry.space_group_name_H-M   'P 1'
#
loop_
_entity.id
_entity.type
_entity.pdbx_description
1 polymer ?
#
loop_
_entity_poly.entity_id
_entity_poly.type
_entity_poly.pdbx_seq_one_letter_code
_entity_poly.pdbx_strand_id
1 'polypeptide(L)' 'FEAGQIEGAKNIDFFSGKFNIEFDKLDKEKPVYVYCKSGNRSRQTANKLAEIGFKEIYDLEGGILNYK' A
#
# COMPACT_ATOMS: atom_id res chain seq x y z
N PHE A 1 -0.88 13.11 3.06
CA PHE A 1 0.40 12.89 3.75
C PHE A 1 0.56 13.82 4.95
N GLU A 2 -0.01 15.02 4.91
CA GLU A 2 0.08 16.02 6.00
C GLU A 2 -0.58 15.63 7.34
N ALA A 3 -1.36 14.54 7.39
CA ALA A 3 -2.07 14.09 8.60
C ALA A 3 -1.31 13.01 9.41
N GLY A 4 -0.03 12.80 9.10
CA GLY A 4 0.78 11.70 9.66
C GLY A 4 1.03 10.59 8.65
N GLN A 5 2.16 9.92 8.82
CA GLN A 5 2.57 8.74 8.08
C GLN A 5 3.31 7.78 9.02
N ILE A 6 3.34 6.50 8.68
CA ILE A 6 4.24 5.54 9.32
C ILE A 6 5.66 5.89 8.88
N GLU A 7 6.60 5.98 9.82
CA GLU A 7 8.01 6.30 9.52
C GLU A 7 8.60 5.26 8.55
N GLY A 8 9.33 5.74 7.55
CA GLY A 8 9.90 4.88 6.49
C GLY A 8 8.92 4.43 5.41
N ALA A 9 7.65 4.83 5.47
CA ALA A 9 6.68 4.48 4.42
C ALA A 9 6.99 5.18 3.09
N LYS A 10 6.94 4.41 1.98
CA LYS A 10 6.96 4.97 0.63
C LYS A 10 5.55 5.45 0.24
N ASN A 11 5.43 6.72 -0.12
CA ASN A 11 4.17 7.25 -0.64
C ASN A 11 4.01 6.89 -2.13
N ILE A 12 2.97 6.12 -2.44
CA ILE A 12 2.57 5.79 -3.81
C ILE A 12 1.12 6.28 -3.99
N ASP A 13 0.92 7.20 -4.94
CA ASP A 13 -0.39 7.78 -5.19
C ASP A 13 -1.30 6.81 -5.95
N PHE A 14 -2.37 6.38 -5.27
CA PHE A 14 -3.40 5.48 -5.79
C PHE A 14 -4.07 5.99 -7.08
N PHE A 15 -4.20 7.31 -7.25
CA PHE A 15 -4.88 7.90 -8.41
C PHE A 15 -3.92 8.22 -9.56
N SER A 16 -2.61 8.02 -9.37
CA SER A 16 -1.63 8.26 -10.40
C SER A 16 -1.76 7.24 -11.54
N GLY A 17 -1.67 7.70 -12.79
CA GLY A 17 -1.53 6.81 -13.94
C GLY A 17 -0.25 5.95 -13.89
N LYS A 18 0.68 6.27 -12.99
CA LYS A 18 1.92 5.51 -12.75
C LYS A 18 1.81 4.49 -11.62
N PHE A 19 0.64 4.34 -11.01
CA PHE A 19 0.44 3.50 -9.82
C PHE A 19 0.99 2.08 -10.00
N ASN A 20 0.62 1.39 -11.07
CA ASN A 20 1.07 0.02 -11.33
C ASN A 20 2.59 -0.06 -11.53
N ILE A 21 3.17 0.90 -12.25
CA ILE A 21 4.60 0.95 -12.59
C ILE A 21 5.47 1.10 -11.33
N GLU A 22 4.94 1.73 -10.27
CA GLU A 22 5.69 1.86 -9.01
C GLU A 22 5.88 0.53 -8.29
N PHE A 23 4.97 -0.45 -8.49
CA PHE A 23 5.07 -1.78 -7.88
C PHE A 23 5.93 -2.74 -8.68
N ASP A 24 6.03 -2.56 -10.00
CA ASP A 24 6.93 -3.36 -10.85
C ASP A 24 8.41 -3.16 -10.49
N LYS A 25 8.74 -2.06 -9.81
CA LYS A 25 10.08 -1.74 -9.32
C LYS A 25 10.41 -2.41 -7.97
N LEU A 26 9.44 -3.04 -7.33
CA LEU A 26 9.59 -3.64 -6.01
C LEU A 26 9.87 -5.14 -6.12
N ASP A 27 10.52 -5.67 -5.10
CA ASP A 27 10.76 -7.10 -4.96
C ASP A 27 9.50 -7.81 -4.48
N LYS A 28 8.92 -8.66 -5.33
CA LYS A 28 7.66 -9.37 -5.08
C LYS A 28 7.78 -10.51 -4.06
N GLU A 29 9.02 -10.92 -3.76
CA GLU A 29 9.32 -11.93 -2.75
C GLU A 29 9.34 -11.34 -1.34
N LYS A 30 9.46 -10.00 -1.21
CA LYS A 30 9.47 -9.34 0.08
C LYS A 30 8.06 -9.05 0.57
N PRO A 31 7.80 -9.25 1.87
CA PRO A 31 6.56 -8.81 2.49
C PRO A 31 6.32 -7.30 2.31
N VAL A 32 5.10 -6.93 1.93
CA VAL A 32 4.70 -5.54 1.76
C VAL A 32 3.55 -5.19 2.71
N TYR A 33 3.70 -4.07 3.41
CA TYR A 33 2.66 -3.47 4.23
C TYR A 33 2.03 -2.31 3.47
N VAL A 34 0.72 -2.34 3.31
CA VAL A 34 -0.05 -1.28 2.64
C VAL A 34 -1.04 -0.67 3.60
N TYR A 35 -1.12 0.66 3.57
CA TYR A 35 -2.11 1.40 4.34
C TYR A 35 -2.54 2.63 3.57
N CYS A 36 -3.72 3.14 3.91
CA CYS A 36 -4.18 4.44 3.45
C CYS A 36 -4.81 5.18 4.63
N LYS A 37 -5.60 6.23 4.35
CA LYS A 37 -6.27 6.98 5.42
C LYS A 37 -7.22 6.10 6.26
N SER A 38 -8.11 5.34 5.61
CA SER A 38 -9.24 4.65 6.26
C SER A 38 -9.39 3.16 5.89
N GLY A 39 -8.41 2.58 5.18
CA GLY A 39 -8.43 1.17 4.75
C GLY A 39 -9.00 0.88 3.34
N ASN A 40 -9.81 1.76 2.76
CA ASN A 40 -10.46 1.45 1.47
C ASN A 40 -9.47 1.31 0.29
N ARG A 41 -8.57 2.29 0.12
CA ARG A 41 -7.59 2.29 -1.00
C ARG A 41 -6.50 1.24 -0.81
N SER A 42 -6.09 0.98 0.42
CA SER A 42 -5.07 -0.02 0.73
C SER A 42 -5.58 -1.44 0.47
N ARG A 43 -6.86 -1.73 0.74
CA ARG A 43 -7.49 -2.98 0.33
C ARG A 43 -7.51 -3.20 -1.18
N GLN A 44 -7.88 -2.17 -1.94
CA GLN A 44 -7.84 -2.24 -3.41
C GLN A 44 -6.40 -2.41 -3.93
N THR A 45 -5.44 -1.77 -3.25
CA THR A 45 -4.01 -1.92 -3.55
C THR A 45 -3.57 -3.35 -3.29
N ALA A 46 -3.91 -3.92 -2.13
CA ALA A 46 -3.56 -5.30 -1.76
C ALA A 46 -4.05 -6.31 -2.80
N ASN A 47 -5.28 -6.18 -3.28
CA ASN A 47 -5.80 -7.04 -4.35
C ASN A 47 -4.96 -6.94 -5.63
N LYS A 48 -4.62 -5.72 -6.06
CA LYS A 48 -3.76 -5.51 -7.23
C LYS A 48 -2.36 -6.09 -7.03
N LEU A 49 -1.78 -5.97 -5.84
CA LEU A 49 -0.48 -6.55 -5.52
C LEU A 49 -0.51 -8.08 -5.61
N ALA A 50 -1.59 -8.71 -5.15
CA ALA A 50 -1.78 -10.15 -5.28
C ALA A 50 -1.88 -10.56 -6.77
N GLU A 51 -2.63 -9.80 -7.58
CA GLU A 51 -2.78 -10.06 -9.02
C GLU A 51 -1.44 -9.96 -9.78
N ILE A 52 -0.56 -9.03 -9.40
CA ILE A 52 0.75 -8.87 -10.05
C ILE A 52 1.86 -9.75 -9.44
N GLY A 53 1.52 -10.61 -8.46
CA GLY A 53 2.37 -11.69 -7.98
C GLY A 53 3.17 -11.41 -6.70
N PHE A 54 2.78 -10.44 -5.88
CA PHE A 54 3.34 -10.31 -4.52
C PHE A 54 2.91 -11.50 -3.66
N LYS A 55 3.87 -12.07 -2.93
CA LYS A 55 3.62 -13.29 -2.12
C LYS A 55 3.01 -13.00 -0.76
N GLU A 56 3.46 -11.93 -0.11
CA GLU A 56 3.06 -11.60 1.26
C GLU A 56 2.63 -10.13 1.31
N ILE A 57 1.35 -9.90 1.58
CA ILE A 57 0.71 -8.58 1.55
C ILE A 57 -0.08 -8.39 2.85
N TYR A 58 0.19 -7.32 3.57
CA TYR A 58 -0.49 -6.96 4.80
C TYR A 58 -1.21 -5.61 4.63
N ASP A 59 -2.53 -5.62 4.70
CA ASP A 59 -3.35 -4.40 4.72
C ASP A 59 -3.60 -3.96 6.16
N LEU A 60 -3.27 -2.71 6.47
CA LEU A 60 -3.54 -2.13 7.78
C LEU A 60 -5.03 -1.82 7.93
N GLU A 61 -5.73 -2.65 8.71
CA GLU A 61 -7.16 -2.50 8.93
C GLU A 61 -7.51 -1.15 9.58
N GLY A 62 -8.48 -0.45 8.99
CA GLY A 62 -8.87 0.91 9.40
C GLY A 62 -7.89 2.01 8.95
N GLY A 63 -6.78 1.65 8.30
CA GLY A 63 -5.75 2.59 7.83
C GLY A 63 -5.07 3.33 8.98
N ILE A 64 -4.39 4.44 8.64
CA ILE A 64 -3.65 5.23 9.64
C ILE A 64 -4.57 5.86 10.70
N LEU A 65 -5.87 6.03 10.42
CA LEU A 65 -6.82 6.54 11.41
C LEU A 65 -7.04 5.58 12.59
N ASN A 66 -6.83 4.28 12.38
CA ASN A 66 -6.93 3.24 13.40
C ASN A 66 -5.56 2.80 13.95
N TYR A 67 -4.48 3.41 13.45
CA TYR A 67 -3.11 3.16 13.87
C TYR A 67 -2.73 4.22 14.92
N LYS A 68 -2.72 3.82 16.18
CA LYS A 68 -2.31 4.65 17.31
C LYS A 68 -1.25 3.94 18.14
#